data_AF-A0A815T277-F1
#
_entry.id   AF-A0A815T277-F1
#
_cell.length_a   1.000
_cell.length_b   1.000
_cell.length_c   1.000
_cell.angle_alpha   90.00
_cell.angle_beta   90.00
_cell.angle_gamma   90.00
#
_symmetry.space_group_name_H-M   'P 1'
#
loop_
_entity.id
_entity.type
_entity.pdbx_description
1 polymer ?
#
loop_
_entity_poly.entity_id
_entity_poly.type
_entity_poly.pdbx_seq_one_letter_code
_entity_poly.pdbx_strand_id
1 'polypeptide(L)'
;KSSQSGTHQTCRANCANSLQAATTWLTTNGFKGFLGEFAWSNDSSCTNEGPAFLDHLSNHSNVRMGWTWCCGGPWYPSNYMFMLDLINFTAPIIDRHQMALLLQHL
;
A
#
# COMPACT_ATOMS: atom_id res chain seq x y z
N LYS A 1 7.08 17.34 -9.84
CA LYS A 1 7.33 15.97 -10.33
C LYS A 1 7.58 15.09 -9.12
N SER A 2 6.76 14.07 -8.90
CA SER A 2 6.98 13.06 -7.86
C SER A 2 7.34 11.73 -8.54
N SER A 3 8.44 11.13 -8.12
CA SER A 3 8.85 9.79 -8.54
C SER A 3 8.36 8.78 -7.51
N GLN A 4 7.05 8.45 -7.54
CA GLN A 4 6.51 7.25 -6.87
C GLN A 4 6.61 6.03 -7.81
N SER A 5 7.79 5.83 -8.42
CA SER A 5 8.02 4.81 -9.45
C SER A 5 8.19 3.39 -8.91
N GLY A 6 8.02 3.16 -7.62
CA GLY A 6 8.24 1.85 -7.02
C GLY A 6 9.72 1.41 -6.98
N THR A 7 10.67 2.36 -7.07
CA THR A 7 12.12 2.10 -7.16
C THR A 7 12.92 2.50 -5.92
N HIS A 8 12.27 3.06 -4.90
CA HIS A 8 12.91 3.56 -3.69
C HIS A 8 12.32 2.89 -2.46
N GLN A 9 13.18 2.46 -1.54
CA GLN A 9 12.76 1.71 -0.35
C GLN A 9 12.18 2.60 0.75
N THR A 10 12.57 3.88 0.81
CA THR A 10 12.19 4.77 1.91
C THR A 10 10.80 5.37 1.71
N CYS A 11 10.08 5.53 2.82
CA CYS A 11 8.83 6.26 2.86
C CYS A 11 9.09 7.76 3.12
N ARG A 12 8.24 8.59 2.53
CA ARG A 12 8.21 10.03 2.85
C ARG A 12 7.33 10.24 4.07
N ALA A 13 7.66 11.26 4.87
CA ALA A 13 6.78 11.67 5.95
C ALA A 13 5.43 12.15 5.39
N ASN A 14 4.34 11.80 6.07
CA ASN A 14 2.96 12.17 5.73
C ASN A 14 2.48 11.62 4.37
N CYS A 15 2.79 10.36 4.06
CA CYS A 15 2.36 9.71 2.82
C CYS A 15 0.83 9.75 2.62
N ALA A 16 0.04 9.61 3.70
CA ALA A 16 -1.43 9.66 3.64
C ALA A 16 -1.97 10.98 3.07
N ASN A 17 -1.28 12.11 3.30
CA ASN A 17 -1.70 13.43 2.80
C ASN A 17 -1.75 13.49 1.27
N SER A 18 -1.00 12.62 0.58
CA SER A 18 -1.03 12.53 -0.88
C SER A 18 -2.40 12.12 -1.43
N LEU A 19 -3.23 11.43 -0.63
CA LEU A 19 -4.58 11.01 -1.00
C LEU A 19 -5.63 12.09 -0.72
N GLN A 20 -5.32 13.11 0.09
CA GLN A 20 -6.32 14.04 0.60
C GLN A 20 -7.05 14.79 -0.53
N ALA A 21 -6.31 15.34 -1.50
CA ALA A 21 -6.89 16.10 -2.60
C ALA A 21 -7.85 15.24 -3.46
N ALA A 22 -7.43 14.00 -3.79
CA ALA A 22 -8.26 13.07 -4.53
C ALA A 22 -9.50 12.63 -3.71
N THR A 23 -9.32 12.43 -2.40
CA THR A 23 -10.40 12.10 -1.47
C THR A 23 -11.46 13.19 -1.43
N THR A 24 -11.04 14.45 -1.24
CA THR A 24 -11.93 15.60 -1.25
C THR A 24 -12.67 15.71 -2.58
N TRP A 25 -11.97 15.53 -3.71
CA TRP A 25 -12.61 15.59 -5.02
C TRP A 25 -13.68 14.51 -5.21
N LEU A 26 -13.40 13.25 -4.84
CA LEU A 26 -14.37 12.15 -4.92
C LEU A 26 -15.60 12.44 -4.06
N THR A 27 -15.40 12.90 -2.82
CA THR A 27 -16.48 13.24 -1.89
C THR A 27 -17.34 14.39 -2.44
N THR A 28 -16.72 15.49 -2.87
CA THR A 28 -17.45 16.67 -3.37
C THR A 28 -18.27 16.37 -4.62
N ASN A 29 -17.80 15.46 -5.48
CA ASN A 29 -18.47 15.13 -6.74
C ASN A 29 -19.34 13.87 -6.66
N GLY A 30 -19.44 13.23 -5.49
CA GLY A 30 -20.24 12.01 -5.31
C GLY A 30 -19.71 10.79 -6.07
N PHE A 31 -18.41 10.74 -6.35
CA PHE A 31 -17.77 9.62 -7.03
C PHE A 31 -17.12 8.65 -6.05
N LYS A 32 -16.87 7.43 -6.53
CA LYS A 32 -16.04 6.44 -5.84
C LYS A 32 -14.75 6.19 -6.60
N GLY A 33 -13.65 6.05 -5.87
CA GLY A 33 -12.33 5.78 -6.42
C GLY A 33 -11.83 4.38 -6.06
N PHE A 34 -10.92 3.87 -6.87
CA PHE A 34 -10.16 2.64 -6.60
C PHE A 34 -8.68 2.96 -6.64
N LEU A 35 -7.91 2.53 -5.64
CA LEU A 35 -6.48 2.76 -5.60
C LEU A 35 -5.73 1.55 -6.21
N GLY A 36 -5.35 1.67 -7.48
CA GLY A 36 -4.76 0.56 -8.24
C GLY A 36 -3.35 0.16 -7.80
N GLU A 37 -2.55 1.09 -7.27
CA GLU A 37 -1.19 0.80 -6.87
C GLU A 37 -0.81 1.60 -5.61
N PHE A 38 -0.31 0.89 -4.62
CA PHE A 38 0.46 1.44 -3.50
C PHE A 38 1.36 0.35 -2.91
N ALA A 39 2.41 0.78 -2.23
CA ALA A 39 3.39 -0.12 -1.62
C ALA A 39 4.23 0.61 -0.57
N TRP A 40 4.83 -0.15 0.34
CA TRP A 40 5.93 0.31 1.20
C TRP A 40 6.87 -0.84 1.52
N SER A 41 8.12 -0.51 1.88
CA SER A 41 9.14 -1.49 2.23
C SER A 41 9.23 -1.65 3.74
N ASN A 42 10.02 -2.62 4.22
CA ASN A 42 10.29 -2.78 5.66
C ASN A 42 11.35 -1.82 6.21
N ASP A 43 11.67 -0.74 5.47
CA ASP A 43 12.53 0.33 5.98
C ASP A 43 11.90 1.03 7.19
N SER A 44 12.74 1.48 8.13
CA SER A 44 12.27 2.09 9.37
C SER A 44 11.49 3.39 9.15
N SER A 45 11.70 4.08 8.03
CA SER A 45 10.89 5.24 7.63
C SER A 45 9.44 4.87 7.28
N CYS A 46 9.16 3.61 6.96
CA CYS A 46 7.83 3.13 6.55
C CYS A 46 6.98 2.58 7.70
N THR A 47 7.58 2.32 8.87
CA THR A 47 6.92 1.66 10.02
C THR A 47 5.57 2.27 10.38
N ASN A 48 5.46 3.60 10.37
CA ASN A 48 4.21 4.30 10.69
C ASN A 48 3.47 4.82 9.45
N GLU A 49 4.20 5.04 8.35
CA GLU A 49 3.62 5.63 7.14
C GLU A 49 2.71 4.64 6.39
N GLY A 50 3.08 3.34 6.36
CA GLY A 50 2.25 2.29 5.76
C GLY A 50 0.89 2.12 6.46
N PRO A 51 0.87 1.88 7.79
CA PRO A 51 -0.37 1.81 8.56
C PRO A 51 -1.22 3.08 8.47
N ALA A 52 -0.63 4.26 8.63
CA ALA A 52 -1.36 5.52 8.52
C ALA A 52 -2.00 5.72 7.13
N PHE A 53 -1.36 5.20 6.08
CA PHE A 53 -1.92 5.20 4.74
C PHE A 53 -3.15 4.29 4.61
N LEU A 54 -3.10 3.08 5.19
CA LEU A 54 -4.26 2.17 5.23
C LEU A 54 -5.41 2.70 6.09
N ASP A 55 -5.10 3.34 7.21
CA ASP A 55 -6.09 4.03 8.05
C ASP A 55 -6.82 5.11 7.26
N HIS A 56 -6.10 5.91 6.47
CA HIS A 56 -6.70 6.92 5.61
C HIS A 56 -7.65 6.31 4.57
N LEU A 57 -7.31 5.15 4.00
CA LEU A 57 -8.20 4.45 3.06
C LEU A 57 -9.47 3.96 3.77
N SER A 58 -9.31 3.38 4.95
CA SER A 58 -10.40 2.79 5.76
C SER A 58 -11.38 3.87 6.25
N ASN A 59 -10.86 5.00 6.73
CA ASN A 59 -11.65 6.15 7.20
C ASN A 59 -12.44 6.86 6.10
N HIS A 60 -12.15 6.56 4.82
CA HIS A 60 -12.85 7.13 3.66
C HIS A 60 -13.52 6.06 2.78
N SER A 61 -13.95 4.95 3.41
CA SER A 61 -14.64 3.82 2.75
C SER A 61 -15.96 4.21 2.05
N ASN A 62 -16.56 5.35 2.39
CA ASN A 62 -17.71 5.90 1.69
C ASN A 62 -17.41 6.27 0.22
N VAL A 63 -16.17 6.68 -0.08
CA VAL A 63 -15.70 7.07 -1.43
C VAL A 63 -14.57 6.20 -1.97
N ARG A 64 -14.09 5.21 -1.21
CA ARG A 64 -13.15 4.17 -1.66
C ARG A 64 -13.91 2.88 -1.97
N MET A 65 -13.74 2.35 -3.18
CA MET A 65 -14.26 1.03 -3.54
C MET A 65 -13.33 -0.11 -3.11
N GLY A 66 -12.03 0.18 -2.98
CA GLY A 66 -11.01 -0.80 -2.69
C GLY A 66 -9.63 -0.32 -3.15
N TRP A 67 -8.68 -1.22 -3.03
CA TRP A 67 -7.28 -0.97 -3.35
C TRP A 67 -6.58 -2.26 -3.74
N THR A 68 -5.46 -2.14 -4.45
CA THR A 68 -4.55 -3.25 -4.75
C THR A 68 -3.13 -2.89 -4.37
N TRP A 69 -2.46 -3.81 -3.67
CA TRP A 69 -1.05 -3.72 -3.37
C TRP A 69 -0.22 -3.92 -4.63
N CYS A 70 0.83 -3.11 -4.81
CA CYS A 70 1.89 -3.41 -5.77
C CYS A 70 3.15 -3.87 -5.03
N CYS A 71 3.71 -5.05 -5.27
CA CYS A 71 3.34 -5.99 -6.33
C CYS A 71 3.56 -7.43 -5.86
N GLY A 72 3.01 -8.38 -6.61
CA GLY A 72 3.25 -9.80 -6.45
C GLY A 72 3.45 -10.47 -7.81
N GLY A 73 3.83 -11.73 -7.81
CA GLY A 73 4.01 -12.56 -9.00
C GLY A 73 5.45 -12.99 -9.26
N PRO A 74 5.64 -14.13 -9.95
CA PRO A 74 6.92 -14.84 -10.06
C PRO A 74 7.99 -14.12 -10.90
N TRP A 75 7.65 -13.00 -11.52
CA TRP A 75 8.50 -12.25 -12.43
C TRP A 75 9.36 -11.19 -11.72
N TYR A 76 9.05 -10.88 -10.46
CA TYR A 76 9.84 -9.96 -9.64
C TYR A 76 11.02 -10.68 -8.97
N PRO A 77 12.18 -10.03 -8.80
CA PRO A 77 13.26 -10.56 -7.97
C PRO A 77 12.78 -10.87 -6.55
N SER A 78 13.27 -11.96 -5.95
CA SER A 78 12.86 -12.38 -4.59
C SER A 78 13.15 -11.33 -3.50
N ASN A 79 14.15 -10.46 -3.75
CA ASN A 79 14.55 -9.34 -2.92
C ASN A 79 13.90 -8.01 -3.31
N TYR A 80 12.88 -8.01 -4.19
CA TYR A 80 12.13 -6.80 -4.50
C TYR A 80 11.43 -6.27 -3.26
N MET A 81 11.63 -4.98 -2.98
CA MET A 81 11.29 -4.37 -1.68
C MET A 81 9.79 -4.30 -1.38
N PHE A 82 8.95 -4.44 -2.40
CA PHE A 82 7.49 -4.38 -2.31
C PHE A 82 6.83 -5.71 -2.67
N MET A 83 7.62 -6.77 -2.81
CA MET A 83 7.08 -8.09 -3.09
C MET A 83 6.11 -8.50 -1.98
N LEU A 84 4.93 -9.01 -2.34
CA LEU A 84 3.93 -9.52 -1.39
C LEU A 84 3.80 -11.05 -1.42
N ASP A 85 4.31 -11.70 -2.46
CA ASP A 85 4.35 -13.17 -2.54
C ASP A 85 5.02 -13.76 -1.30
N LEU A 86 4.58 -14.98 -0.96
CA LEU A 86 5.15 -15.78 0.12
C LEU A 86 6.68 -15.85 0.02
N ILE A 87 7.34 -15.83 1.17
CA ILE A 87 8.80 -16.05 1.23
C ILE A 87 9.14 -17.45 0.73
N ASN A 88 8.27 -18.42 1.00
CA ASN A 88 8.34 -19.77 0.49
C ASN A 88 6.93 -20.31 0.17
N PHE A 89 6.78 -20.94 -1.00
CA PHE A 89 5.55 -21.62 -1.41
C PHE A 89 5.44 -23.06 -0.88
N THR A 90 6.48 -23.56 -0.21
CA THR A 90 6.53 -24.87 0.45
C THR A 90 6.51 -24.74 1.96
N ALA A 91 6.03 -25.76 2.68
CA ALA A 91 5.84 -25.72 4.13
C ALA A 91 7.18 -25.52 4.90
N PRO A 92 7.23 -24.63 5.91
CA PRO A 92 6.15 -23.74 6.35
C PRO A 92 5.93 -22.58 5.38
N ILE A 93 4.65 -22.26 5.12
CA ILE A 93 4.24 -21.07 4.39
C ILE A 93 4.53 -19.85 5.28
N ILE A 94 5.29 -18.89 4.76
CA ILE A 94 5.69 -17.69 5.49
C ILE A 94 5.30 -16.46 4.68
N ASP A 95 4.39 -15.67 5.25
CA ASP A 95 3.99 -14.38 4.72
C ASP A 95 5.08 -13.33 4.90
N ARG A 96 5.05 -12.31 4.04
CA ARG A 96 5.87 -11.12 4.23
C ARG A 96 5.26 -10.20 5.28
N HIS A 97 6.10 -9.44 5.96
CA HIS A 97 5.70 -8.54 7.05
C HIS A 97 4.54 -7.62 6.68
N GLN A 98 4.53 -7.09 5.45
CA GLN A 98 3.46 -6.21 4.97
C GLN A 98 2.09 -6.89 4.96
N MET A 99 2.00 -8.21 4.71
CA MET A 99 0.73 -8.94 4.70
C MET A 99 0.04 -8.90 6.06
N ALA A 100 0.80 -9.02 7.16
CA ALA A 100 0.24 -8.97 8.51
C ALA A 100 -0.45 -7.61 8.83
N LEU A 101 0.03 -6.53 8.21
CA LEU A 101 -0.60 -5.21 8.32
C LEU A 101 -1.82 -5.10 7.41
N LEU A 102 -1.73 -5.59 6.16
CA LEU A 102 -2.85 -5.57 5.21
C LEU A 102 -4.07 -6.34 5.72
N LEU A 103 -3.85 -7.49 6.39
CA LEU A 103 -4.92 -8.31 6.98
C LEU A 103 -5.74 -7.58 8.06
N GLN A 104 -5.25 -6.48 8.63
CA GLN A 104 -6.01 -5.68 9.60
C GLN A 104 -7.06 -4.78 8.94
N HIS A 105 -7.01 -4.64 7.61
CA HIS A 105 -7.86 -3.74 6.82
C HIS A 105 -8.67 -4.45 5.73
N LEU A 106 -8.68 -5.80 5.74
CA LEU A 106 -9.51 -6.65 4.88
C LEU A 106 -10.75 -7.11 5.65
#